data_AF-A0A9E1V4Z9-F1
#
_entry.id   AF-A0A9E1V4Z9-F1
#
_cell.length_a   1.000
_cell.length_b   1.000
_cell.length_c   1.000
_cell.angle_alpha   90.00
_cell.angle_beta   90.00
_cell.angle_gamma   90.00
#
_symmetry.space_group_name_H-M   'P 1'
#
loop_
_entity.id
_entity.type
_entity.pdbx_description
1 polymer ?
#
loop_
_entity_poly.entity_id
_entity_poly.type
_entity_poly.pdbx_seq_one_letter_code
_entity_poly.pdbx_strand_id
1 'polypeptide(L)'
;MFEHWYAVYPLKKNKGRARKNFKAALKNVSSFEVLLNGATRYAESVKAAATPKQFYIHPSNWLSGERWLDEDDIGDQPASEGEWGEIIDDMSEEGQSDAG
;
A
#
# COMPACT_ATOMS: atom_id res chain seq x y z
N MET A 1 12.12 -8.07 -5.03
CA MET A 1 10.78 -7.50 -5.31
C MET A 1 10.47 -6.32 -4.39
N PHE A 2 10.16 -6.52 -3.10
CA PHE A 2 9.77 -5.40 -2.21
C PHE A 2 10.79 -4.26 -2.16
N GLU A 3 12.08 -4.52 -1.95
CA GLU A 3 13.08 -3.45 -1.87
C GLU A 3 13.21 -2.65 -3.18
N HIS A 4 12.95 -3.28 -4.33
CA HIS A 4 12.97 -2.61 -5.63
C HIS A 4 11.77 -1.66 -5.77
N TRP A 5 10.56 -2.14 -5.45
CA TRP A 5 9.37 -1.31 -5.37
C TRP A 5 9.52 -0.17 -4.34
N TYR A 6 10.03 -0.50 -3.15
CA TYR A 6 10.23 0.47 -2.07
C TYR A 6 11.31 1.48 -2.41
N ALA A 7 12.26 1.20 -3.30
CA ALA A 7 13.27 2.16 -3.77
C ALA A 7 12.67 3.22 -4.70
N VAL A 8 11.69 2.86 -5.53
CA VAL A 8 10.99 3.78 -6.45
C VAL A 8 10.02 4.71 -5.69
N TYR A 9 9.32 4.19 -4.67
CA TYR A 9 8.25 4.92 -4.00
C TYR A 9 8.69 6.27 -3.38
N PRO A 10 8.02 7.41 -3.60
CA PRO A 10 8.57 8.73 -3.25
C PRO A 10 8.67 9.00 -1.74
N LEU A 11 7.87 8.33 -0.91
CA LEU A 11 7.86 8.47 0.56
C LEU A 11 8.37 7.20 1.28
N LYS A 12 9.42 7.33 2.08
CA LYS A 12 9.97 6.20 2.85
C LYS A 12 9.47 6.20 4.31
N LYS A 13 8.21 5.79 4.52
CA LYS A 13 7.61 5.66 5.87
C LYS A 13 6.93 4.31 6.07
N ASN A 14 6.74 3.90 7.33
CA ASN A 14 6.03 2.68 7.71
C ASN A 14 6.53 1.40 7.01
N LYS A 15 7.85 1.25 6.80
CA LYS A 15 8.46 0.16 6.00
C LYS A 15 7.96 -1.24 6.40
N GLY A 16 7.79 -1.51 7.71
CA GLY A 16 7.29 -2.78 8.21
C GLY A 16 5.86 -3.08 7.74
N ARG A 17 4.94 -2.12 7.88
CA ARG A 17 3.54 -2.26 7.42
C ARG A 17 3.44 -2.30 5.91
N ALA A 18 4.21 -1.47 5.21
CA ALA A 18 4.31 -1.49 3.76
C ALA A 18 4.74 -2.88 3.24
N ARG A 19 5.70 -3.54 3.91
CA ARG A 19 6.14 -4.89 3.53
C ARG A 19 5.02 -5.93 3.70
N LYS A 20 4.22 -5.85 4.76
CA LYS A 20 3.06 -6.74 4.97
C LYS A 20 2.02 -6.53 3.86
N ASN A 21 1.63 -5.28 3.62
CA ASN A 21 0.64 -4.92 2.59
C ASN A 21 1.12 -5.25 1.19
N PHE A 22 2.43 -5.15 0.92
CA PHE A 22 3.00 -5.50 -0.37
C PHE A 22 2.86 -6.99 -0.68
N LYS A 23 3.06 -7.85 0.32
CA LYS A 23 2.82 -9.29 0.17
C LYS A 23 1.35 -9.61 -0.09
N ALA A 24 0.42 -8.86 0.52
CA ALA A 24 -1.00 -9.00 0.26
C ALA A 24 -1.35 -8.55 -1.17
N ALA A 25 -0.85 -7.39 -1.58
CA ALA A 25 -1.06 -6.85 -2.93
C ALA A 25 -0.53 -7.79 -4.03
N LEU A 26 0.59 -8.48 -3.82
CA LEU A 26 1.11 -9.50 -4.75
C LEU A 26 0.14 -10.66 -5.01
N LYS A 27 -0.83 -10.91 -4.13
CA LYS A 27 -1.88 -11.92 -4.34
C LYS A 27 -3.02 -11.41 -5.22
N ASN A 28 -3.18 -10.09 -5.32
CA ASN A 28 -4.28 -9.44 -6.03
C ASN A 28 -3.87 -8.98 -7.44
N VAL A 29 -2.57 -8.90 -7.71
CA VAL A 29 -2.05 -8.50 -9.03
C VAL A 29 -1.57 -9.69 -9.85
N SER A 30 -1.65 -9.56 -11.17
CA SER A 30 -1.15 -10.57 -12.11
C SER A 30 0.38 -10.66 -12.15
N SER A 31 1.09 -9.56 -11.84
CA SER A 31 2.55 -9.54 -11.81
C SER A 31 3.11 -8.44 -10.91
N PHE A 32 4.36 -8.61 -10.48
CA PHE A 32 5.13 -7.59 -9.73
C PHE A 32 5.20 -6.25 -10.47
N GLU A 33 5.25 -6.27 -11.80
CA GLU A 33 5.34 -5.09 -12.66
C GLU A 33 4.13 -4.16 -12.51
N VAL A 34 2.95 -4.69 -12.17
CA VAL A 34 1.75 -3.86 -11.91
C VAL A 34 2.01 -2.89 -10.75
N LEU A 35 2.55 -3.41 -9.64
CA LEU A 35 2.85 -2.60 -8.46
C LEU A 35 4.03 -1.65 -8.70
N LEU A 36 5.05 -2.11 -9.43
CA LEU A 36 6.22 -1.30 -9.74
C LEU A 36 5.83 -0.12 -10.65
N ASN A 37 5.12 -0.38 -11.73
CA ASN A 37 4.67 0.66 -12.66
C ASN A 37 3.70 1.64 -11.99
N GLY A 38 2.78 1.15 -11.16
CA GLY A 38 1.90 2.02 -10.37
C GLY A 38 2.66 2.94 -9.41
N ALA A 39 3.69 2.43 -8.72
CA ALA A 39 4.52 3.26 -7.85
C ALA A 39 5.37 4.27 -8.62
N THR A 40 5.86 3.91 -9.81
CA THR A 40 6.58 4.84 -10.71
C THR A 40 5.66 5.97 -11.16
N ARG A 41 4.45 5.66 -11.65
CA ARG A 41 3.45 6.66 -12.04
C ARG A 41 3.12 7.62 -10.89
N TYR A 42 2.90 7.06 -9.69
CA TYR A 42 2.66 7.85 -8.49
C TYR A 42 3.83 8.79 -8.13
N ALA A 43 5.08 8.30 -8.25
CA ALA A 43 6.26 9.12 -8.00
C ALA A 43 6.41 10.26 -9.01
N GLU A 44 6.10 10.00 -10.28
CA GLU A 44 6.14 10.98 -11.36
C GLU A 44 5.05 12.03 -11.23
N SER A 45 3.82 11.64 -10.88
CA SER A 45 2.69 12.57 -10.73
C SER A 45 2.89 13.54 -9.57
N VAL A 46 3.27 13.09 -8.37
CA VAL A 46 3.55 13.99 -7.24
C VAL A 46 4.74 14.91 -7.49
N LYS A 47 5.70 14.47 -8.33
CA LYS A 47 6.83 15.29 -8.76
C LYS A 47 6.39 16.34 -9.78
N ALA A 48 5.59 15.96 -10.78
CA ALA A 48 5.06 16.84 -11.81
C ALA A 48 4.14 17.92 -11.21
N ALA A 49 3.30 17.55 -10.24
CA ALA A 49 2.39 18.46 -9.54
C ALA A 49 3.09 19.33 -8.47
N ALA A 50 4.41 19.18 -8.28
CA ALA A 50 5.18 19.84 -7.21
C ALA A 50 4.54 19.67 -5.82
N THR A 51 3.90 18.52 -5.57
CA THR A 51 3.17 18.26 -4.34
C THR A 51 4.12 18.31 -3.13
N PRO A 52 3.80 19.07 -2.07
CA PRO A 52 4.58 19.06 -0.84
C PRO A 52 4.63 17.65 -0.22
N LYS A 53 5.81 17.23 0.25
CA LYS A 53 6.03 15.86 0.80
C LYS A 53 5.07 15.45 1.93
N GLN A 54 4.50 16.41 2.65
CA GLN A 54 3.51 16.14 3.71
C GLN A 54 2.20 15.55 3.17
N PHE A 55 1.90 15.74 1.89
CA PHE A 55 0.73 15.18 1.22
C PHE A 55 1.04 13.89 0.47
N TYR A 56 2.26 13.36 0.57
CA TYR A 56 2.57 12.07 -0.03
C TYR A 56 1.86 10.96 0.74
N ILE A 57 1.24 10.06 0.01
CA ILE A 57 0.54 8.90 0.56
C ILE A 57 1.58 7.95 1.15
N HIS A 58 1.28 7.39 2.31
CA HIS A 58 2.12 6.36 2.91
C HIS A 58 2.11 5.09 2.04
N PRO A 59 3.26 4.43 1.84
CA PRO A 59 3.33 3.23 1.00
C PRO A 59 2.40 2.11 1.48
N SER A 60 2.17 1.99 2.80
CA SER A 60 1.17 1.05 3.34
C SER A 60 -0.25 1.37 2.88
N ASN A 61 -0.64 2.64 2.89
CA ASN A 61 -1.99 3.10 2.57
C ASN A 61 -2.23 3.01 1.06
N TRP A 62 -1.21 3.33 0.27
CA TRP A 62 -1.25 3.17 -1.18
C TRP A 62 -1.48 1.71 -1.59
N LEU A 63 -0.80 0.77 -0.92
CA LEU A 63 -0.97 -0.66 -1.18
C LEU A 63 -2.33 -1.20 -0.67
N SER A 64 -2.79 -0.76 0.49
CA SER A 64 -4.09 -1.21 1.03
C SER A 64 -5.28 -0.67 0.23
N GLY A 65 -5.17 0.54 -0.32
CA GLY A 65 -6.21 1.14 -1.14
C GLY A 65 -6.16 0.71 -2.61
N GLU A 66 -5.35 -0.30 -2.95
CA GLU A 66 -5.20 -0.80 -4.32
C GLU A 66 -4.88 0.27 -5.38
N ARG A 67 -4.18 1.33 -4.96
CA ARG A 67 -3.98 2.56 -5.74
C ARG A 67 -3.07 2.41 -6.98
N TRP A 68 -2.64 1.18 -7.28
CA TRP A 68 -2.09 0.86 -8.59
C TRP A 68 -3.17 0.84 -9.69
N LEU A 69 -4.44 0.76 -9.30
CA LEU A 69 -5.62 0.82 -10.18
C LEU A 69 -6.18 2.24 -10.35
N ASP A 70 -5.79 3.20 -9.51
CA ASP A 70 -6.23 4.59 -9.64
C ASP A 70 -5.84 5.09 -11.06
N GLU A 71 -6.82 5.58 -11.81
CA GLU A 71 -6.56 6.45 -12.96
C GLU A 71 -5.91 7.75 -12.43
N ASP A 72 -5.02 8.40 -13.19
CA ASP A 72 -4.01 9.41 -12.76
C ASP A 72 -4.53 10.68 -12.03
N ASP A 73 -5.74 10.66 -11.49
CA ASP A 73 -6.43 11.74 -10.80
C ASP A 73 -5.96 11.89 -9.35
N ILE A 74 -4.70 12.31 -9.17
CA ILE A 74 -4.29 12.93 -7.90
C ILE A 74 -4.87 14.36 -7.88
N GLY A 75 -6.19 14.43 -7.67
CA GLY A 75 -6.94 15.67 -7.65
C GLY A 75 -7.68 15.92 -6.33
N ASP A 76 -8.26 14.90 -5.67
CA ASP A 76 -9.27 15.22 -4.64
C ASP A 76 -9.51 14.14 -3.58
N GLN A 77 -8.46 13.65 -2.91
CA GLN A 77 -8.68 12.86 -1.69
C GLN A 77 -7.82 13.39 -0.54
N PRO A 78 -8.43 13.99 0.50
CA PRO A 78 -7.70 14.34 1.70
C PRO A 78 -7.13 13.05 2.29
N ALA A 79 -5.88 13.13 2.75
CA ALA A 79 -5.30 12.12 3.59
C ALA A 79 -6.07 12.09 4.93
N SER A 80 -7.24 11.46 4.95
CA SER A 80 -7.92 11.12 6.19
C SER A 80 -7.55 9.71 6.62
N GLU A 81 -7.40 9.62 7.91
CA GLU A 81 -6.67 8.65 8.71
C GLU A 81 -7.68 7.93 9.61
N GLY A 82 -7.45 6.64 9.90
CA GLY A 82 -8.33 5.80 10.74
C GLY A 82 -9.44 5.10 9.94
N GLU A 83 -9.77 3.81 10.08
CA GLU A 83 -9.67 2.89 11.22
C GLU A 83 -9.62 1.42 10.73
N TRP A 84 -8.48 0.91 10.27
CA TRP A 84 -8.37 -0.55 9.99
C TRP A 84 -7.05 -1.14 10.51
N GLY A 85 -6.50 -0.51 11.56
CA GLY A 85 -5.31 -1.02 12.27
C GLY A 85 -5.63 -2.03 13.37
N GLU A 86 -6.89 -2.22 13.74
CA GLU A 86 -7.31 -3.02 14.91
C GLU A 86 -8.24 -4.20 14.61
N ILE A 87 -8.58 -4.51 13.35
CA ILE A 87 -9.53 -5.61 13.02
C ILE A 87 -8.93 -6.68 12.10
N ILE A 88 -7.62 -6.93 12.17
CA ILE A 88 -7.03 -8.13 11.51
C ILE A 88 -6.10 -8.87 12.46
N ASP A 89 -6.58 -9.11 13.69
CA ASP A 89 -6.04 -10.13 14.59
C ASP A 89 -7.17 -11.04 15.14
N ASP A 90 -8.26 -11.19 14.39
CA ASP A 90 -9.38 -12.10 14.70
C ASP A 90 -9.61 -13.15 13.59
N MET A 91 -8.54 -13.60 12.94
CA MET A 91 -8.61 -14.75 12.02
C MET A 91 -7.47 -15.75 12.25
N SER A 92 -7.04 -15.92 13.50
CA SER A 92 -6.08 -16.96 13.88
C SER A 92 -6.42 -17.46 15.27
N GLU A 93 -6.91 -18.71 15.36
CA GLU A 93 -7.40 -19.44 16.56
C GLU A 93 -8.85 -19.06 16.93
N GLU A 94 -9.87 -19.93 16.81
CA GLU A 94 -10.02 -21.26 17.41
C GLU A 94 -10.79 -22.24 16.48
N GLY A 95 -10.64 -23.57 16.55
CA GLY A 95 -9.91 -24.39 17.50
C GLY A 95 -9.79 -25.81 16.98
N GLN A 96 -8.63 -26.42 17.19
CA GLN A 96 -8.50 -27.86 17.25
C GLN A 96 -8.45 -28.23 18.74
N SER A 97 -9.52 -28.80 19.28
CA SER A 97 -9.42 -29.62 20.49
C SER A 97 -10.49 -30.70 20.52
N ASP A 98 -9.97 -31.91 20.41
CA ASP A 98 -10.47 -33.24 20.80
C ASP A 98 -11.34 -33.27 22.06
N ALA A 99 -12.41 -34.09 22.07
CA ALA A 99 -12.85 -34.94 23.19
C ALA A 99 -14.26 -35.53 22.92
N GLY A 100 -14.34 -36.87 22.86
CA GLY A 100 -15.58 -37.63 22.87
C GLY A 100 -15.41 -39.06 22.40
#